data_AF-A0A933Y2M4-F1
#
_entry.id   AF-A0A933Y2M4-F1
#
_cell.length_a   1.000
_cell.length_b   1.000
_cell.length_c   1.000
_cell.angle_alpha   90.00
_cell.angle_beta   90.00
_cell.angle_gamma   90.00
#
_symmetry.space_group_name_H-M   'P 1'
#
loop_
_entity.id
_entity.type
_entity.pdbx_description
1 polymer ?
#
loop_
_entity_poly.entity_id
_entity_poly.type
_entity_poly.pdbx_seq_one_letter_code
_entity_poly.pdbx_strand_id
1 'polypeptide(L)'
;MATSDGNGVKVGLRGECVVLFAFDVGPSVDLARAEQLFVGFERLDRLVVRGAASTEIQAVPRPLRLRRRGESVRLGAREAAFDLDVWLYDFGGLSIAYTLRHEGELATWIALSIELQASRELVDDARLRIAALLQSISSAIAKPDLSATLEDYLIYRFDPPSERGGAERWCDAHAADLARLLRAERQELSQQEVADALGSRVAFGTTDLAIVDWNAAVLFDTEPDEVVAVLEFANLQLCELRFLDRQLDQALDDAYDSLVDRVWRGVHLPGAFDRELSRVSRHQVDAAVLYERVTNALKLYNDQYLARVYRQASARLRLSEWSANILRKLETLDGVYQKIQDRAESRRMEALEWIIIVLIAISMILPFVPGYGGGH
;
A
#
# COMPACT_ATOMS: atom_id res chain seq x y z
N MET A 1 -23.57 -40.43 -39.35
CA MET A 1 -23.83 -39.04 -39.80
C MET A 1 -23.18 -38.12 -38.79
N ALA A 2 -21.97 -37.67 -39.12
CA ALA A 2 -21.21 -36.70 -38.35
C ALA A 2 -21.12 -35.44 -39.22
N THR A 3 -21.65 -34.34 -38.71
CA THR A 3 -21.40 -32.96 -39.14
C THR A 3 -21.59 -32.14 -37.86
N SER A 4 -20.54 -31.84 -37.08
CA SER A 4 -19.57 -30.76 -37.33
C SER A 4 -20.29 -29.46 -37.69
N ASP A 5 -20.64 -28.69 -36.65
CA ASP A 5 -20.71 -27.22 -36.71
C ASP A 5 -20.25 -26.68 -35.35
N GLY A 6 -18.95 -26.87 -35.10
CA GLY A 6 -18.20 -26.24 -34.01
C GLY A 6 -17.23 -25.23 -34.60
N ASN A 7 -17.76 -24.20 -35.28
CA ASN A 7 -16.96 -23.06 -35.73
C ASN A 7 -17.47 -21.80 -35.02
N GLY A 8 -17.34 -21.78 -33.69
CA GLY A 8 -17.42 -20.54 -32.93
C GLY A 8 -16.25 -19.68 -33.38
N VAL A 9 -16.53 -18.57 -34.06
CA VAL A 9 -15.51 -17.60 -34.44
C VAL A 9 -14.75 -17.23 -33.17
N LYS A 10 -13.48 -17.64 -33.11
CA LYS A 10 -12.63 -17.32 -31.98
C LYS A 10 -12.31 -15.83 -32.06
N VAL A 11 -12.96 -15.05 -31.21
CA VAL A 11 -12.79 -13.59 -31.18
C VAL A 11 -11.43 -13.28 -30.57
N GLY A 12 -10.54 -12.71 -31.37
CA GLY A 12 -9.28 -12.16 -30.89
C GLY A 12 -9.56 -10.89 -30.08
N LEU A 13 -9.06 -10.83 -28.86
CA LEU A 13 -9.07 -9.64 -28.02
C LEU A 13 -7.74 -8.91 -28.21
N ARG A 14 -7.83 -7.65 -28.58
CA ARG A 14 -6.72 -6.72 -28.58
C ARG A 14 -6.79 -5.89 -27.30
N GLY A 15 -5.65 -5.71 -26.67
CA GLY A 15 -5.59 -4.96 -25.43
C GLY A 15 -4.18 -4.82 -24.89
N GLU A 16 -4.11 -4.45 -23.63
CA GLU A 16 -2.85 -4.32 -22.90
C GLU A 16 -3.01 -4.94 -21.51
N CYS A 17 -1.96 -5.58 -21.02
CA CYS A 17 -1.85 -5.97 -19.61
C CYS A 17 -0.91 -4.99 -18.90
N VAL A 18 -1.32 -4.53 -17.73
CA VAL A 18 -0.57 -3.63 -16.85
C VAL A 18 -0.23 -4.42 -15.59
N VAL A 19 1.05 -4.57 -15.29
CA VAL A 19 1.51 -5.17 -14.03
C VAL A 19 1.99 -4.05 -13.12
N LEU A 20 1.30 -3.86 -12.00
CA LEU A 20 1.61 -2.85 -11.01
C LEU A 20 2.48 -3.46 -9.91
N PHE A 21 3.45 -2.70 -9.43
CA PHE A 21 4.19 -2.99 -8.22
C PHE A 21 4.24 -1.74 -7.35
N ALA A 22 3.68 -1.82 -6.15
CA ALA A 22 3.67 -0.75 -5.17
C ALA A 22 4.73 -0.97 -4.09
N PHE A 23 5.36 0.11 -3.64
CA PHE A 23 6.43 0.14 -2.64
C PHE A 23 6.24 1.35 -1.71
N ASP A 24 6.72 1.22 -0.47
CA ASP A 24 7.02 2.36 0.39
C ASP A 24 8.51 2.71 0.25
N VAL A 25 8.82 3.99 0.05
CA VAL A 25 10.20 4.51 -0.08
C VAL A 25 10.65 5.43 1.07
N GLY A 26 9.82 5.61 2.09
CA GLY A 26 10.08 6.47 3.24
C GLY A 26 8.93 7.44 3.57
N PRO A 27 8.91 8.03 4.78
CA PRO A 27 7.72 8.68 5.37
C PRO A 27 7.17 9.94 4.68
N SER A 28 7.95 10.61 3.82
CA SER A 28 7.46 11.76 3.05
C SER A 28 8.38 12.12 1.90
N VAL A 29 7.80 12.72 0.86
CA VAL A 29 8.47 13.10 -0.38
C VAL A 29 8.11 14.53 -0.76
N ASP A 30 9.12 15.36 -1.03
CA ASP A 30 8.95 16.63 -1.71
C ASP A 30 8.80 16.36 -3.21
N LEU A 31 7.55 16.28 -3.69
CA LEU A 31 7.24 15.97 -5.09
C LEU A 31 7.81 16.99 -6.07
N ALA A 32 7.85 18.27 -5.70
CA ALA A 32 8.40 19.32 -6.55
C ALA A 32 9.92 19.18 -6.70
N ARG A 33 10.60 18.83 -5.60
CA ARG A 33 12.03 18.54 -5.64
C ARG A 33 12.32 17.24 -6.38
N ALA A 34 11.53 16.19 -6.14
CA ALA A 34 11.67 14.91 -6.83
C ALA A 34 11.55 15.12 -8.34
N GLU A 35 10.53 15.86 -8.80
CA GLU A 35 10.32 16.19 -10.21
C GLU A 35 11.57 16.77 -10.88
N GLN A 36 12.26 17.71 -10.23
CA GLN A 36 13.48 18.33 -10.77
C GLN A 36 14.66 17.35 -10.91
N LEU A 37 14.65 16.26 -10.15
CA LEU A 37 15.72 15.27 -10.12
C LEU A 37 15.49 14.13 -11.12
N PHE A 38 14.27 13.95 -11.64
CA PHE A 38 13.99 12.95 -12.66
C PHE A 38 14.61 13.36 -14.01
N VAL A 39 15.50 12.51 -14.51
CA VAL A 39 16.11 12.67 -15.84
C VAL A 39 15.65 11.52 -16.75
N GLY A 40 15.22 11.84 -17.97
CA GLY A 40 14.88 10.84 -18.99
C GLY A 40 13.48 10.23 -18.89
N PHE A 41 12.59 10.82 -18.08
CA PHE A 41 11.17 10.47 -18.06
C PHE A 41 10.34 11.53 -18.77
N GLU A 42 9.34 11.10 -19.54
CA GLU A 42 8.27 11.96 -20.05
C GLU A 42 7.30 12.25 -18.89
N ARG A 43 7.12 13.52 -18.54
CA ARG A 43 6.10 13.91 -17.56
C ARG A 43 4.72 13.68 -18.18
N LEU A 44 3.90 12.88 -17.51
CA LEU A 44 2.49 12.74 -17.88
C LEU A 44 1.68 13.77 -17.10
N ASP A 45 1.28 14.84 -17.79
CA ASP A 45 0.40 15.82 -17.17
C ASP A 45 -1.02 15.27 -16.97
N ARG A 46 -1.47 15.38 -15.72
CA ARG A 46 -2.86 15.47 -15.23
C ARG A 46 -3.79 14.33 -15.64
N LEU A 47 -4.14 13.49 -14.65
CA LEU A 47 -5.54 13.09 -14.48
C LEU A 47 -6.37 14.40 -14.39
N VAL A 48 -7.00 14.77 -15.51
CA VAL A 48 -7.93 15.89 -15.55
C VAL A 48 -9.23 15.38 -14.96
N VAL A 49 -9.35 15.44 -13.63
CA VAL A 49 -10.65 15.28 -12.96
C VAL A 49 -11.55 16.40 -13.46
N ARG A 50 -12.37 16.11 -14.47
CA ARG A 50 -13.39 17.02 -14.99
C ARG A 50 -14.43 17.21 -13.88
N GLY A 51 -14.41 18.36 -13.21
CA GLY A 51 -15.46 18.70 -12.23
C GLY A 51 -15.02 19.44 -10.97
N ALA A 52 -13.74 19.81 -10.80
CA ALA A 52 -13.33 20.68 -9.69
C ALA A 52 -13.72 22.15 -9.95
N ALA A 53 -15.03 22.41 -10.00
CA ALA A 53 -15.61 23.73 -9.86
C ALA A 53 -16.20 23.86 -8.44
N SER A 54 -15.35 23.76 -7.43
CA SER A 54 -15.66 24.24 -6.09
C SER A 54 -14.36 24.70 -5.41
N THR A 55 -14.29 26.01 -5.25
CA THR A 55 -13.30 26.75 -4.48
C THR A 55 -13.25 26.21 -3.05
N GLU A 56 -12.05 26.05 -2.47
CA GLU A 56 -11.77 25.73 -1.05
C GLU A 56 -11.68 24.27 -0.59
N ILE A 57 -11.38 23.30 -1.47
CA ILE A 57 -10.86 22.00 -1.00
C ILE A 57 -9.35 22.12 -0.86
N GLN A 58 -8.81 21.93 0.36
CA GLN A 58 -7.36 21.79 0.60
C GLN A 58 -6.73 20.98 -0.53
N ALA A 59 -5.76 21.59 -1.23
CA ALA A 59 -5.11 20.97 -2.37
C ALA A 59 -4.31 19.74 -1.88
N VAL A 60 -4.93 18.57 -1.92
CA VAL A 60 -4.25 17.29 -1.74
C VAL A 60 -3.16 17.20 -2.82
N PRO A 61 -1.88 16.99 -2.45
CA PRO A 61 -0.80 16.89 -3.43
C PRO A 61 -1.12 15.76 -4.40
N ARG A 62 -1.14 16.08 -5.70
CA ARG A 62 -1.36 15.07 -6.73
C ARG A 62 -0.06 14.26 -6.89
N PRO A 63 -0.15 12.93 -7.11
CA PRO A 63 1.05 12.14 -7.35
C PRO A 63 1.78 12.63 -8.60
N LEU A 64 3.11 12.57 -8.56
CA LEU A 64 3.95 12.78 -9.71
C LEU A 64 3.88 11.52 -10.59
N ARG A 65 3.47 11.67 -11.87
CA ARG A 65 3.39 10.57 -12.84
C ARG A 65 4.37 10.76 -13.98
N LEU A 66 5.16 9.73 -14.24
CA LEU A 66 6.27 9.75 -15.18
C LEU A 66 6.24 8.51 -16.08
N ARG A 67 6.61 8.66 -17.36
CA ARG A 67 6.59 7.57 -18.34
C ARG A 67 7.94 7.37 -19.03
N ARG A 68 8.27 6.11 -19.30
CA ARG A 68 9.31 5.67 -20.25
C ARG A 68 8.72 4.60 -21.16
N ARG A 69 9.09 4.60 -22.44
CA ARG A 69 8.51 3.69 -23.44
C ARG A 69 9.53 2.70 -23.97
N GLY A 70 9.06 1.50 -24.31
CA GLY A 70 9.86 0.49 -25.00
C GLY A 70 11.06 -0.03 -24.19
N GLU A 71 10.93 -0.11 -22.87
CA GLU A 71 11.97 -0.66 -22.00
C GLU A 71 11.99 -2.19 -22.15
N SER A 72 13.16 -2.76 -22.46
CA SER A 72 13.33 -4.22 -22.56
C SER A 72 13.40 -4.82 -21.17
N VAL A 73 12.53 -5.79 -20.89
CA VAL A 73 12.47 -6.53 -19.64
C VAL A 73 12.27 -8.00 -19.95
N ARG A 74 12.94 -8.86 -19.18
CA ARG A 74 12.79 -10.30 -19.32
C ARG A 74 11.44 -10.75 -18.78
N LEU A 75 10.73 -11.56 -19.56
CA LEU A 75 9.52 -12.26 -19.18
C LEU A 75 9.68 -13.74 -19.57
N GLY A 76 9.89 -14.60 -18.57
CA GLY A 76 10.23 -16.00 -18.80
C GLY A 76 11.50 -16.14 -19.64
N ALA A 77 11.40 -16.83 -20.79
CA ALA A 77 12.52 -17.09 -21.69
C ALA A 77 12.76 -15.99 -22.76
N ARG A 78 11.94 -14.94 -22.78
CA ARG A 78 11.99 -13.89 -23.80
C ARG A 78 12.24 -12.51 -23.20
N GLU A 79 12.76 -11.61 -24.04
CA GLU A 79 12.74 -10.17 -23.79
C GLU A 79 11.44 -9.60 -24.36
N ALA A 80 10.75 -8.77 -23.59
CA ALA A 80 9.55 -8.08 -24.00
C ALA A 80 9.72 -6.57 -23.79
N ALA A 81 9.14 -5.77 -24.68
CA ALA A 81 9.17 -4.32 -24.59
C ALA A 81 7.96 -3.85 -23.78
N PHE A 82 8.22 -3.15 -22.67
CA PHE A 82 7.20 -2.59 -21.79
C PHE A 82 7.24 -1.05 -21.82
N ASP A 83 6.06 -0.45 -21.76
CA ASP A 83 5.94 0.96 -21.37
C ASP A 83 5.84 1.01 -19.84
N LEU A 84 6.71 1.82 -19.23
CA LEU A 84 6.80 2.00 -17.78
C LEU A 84 6.15 3.31 -17.36
N ASP A 85 5.22 3.23 -16.43
CA ASP A 85 4.72 4.39 -15.69
C ASP A 85 5.17 4.32 -14.24
N VAL A 86 5.55 5.45 -13.66
CA VAL A 86 5.88 5.58 -12.24
C VAL A 86 4.97 6.63 -11.61
N TRP A 87 4.33 6.29 -10.50
CA TRP A 87 3.61 7.20 -9.62
C TRP A 87 4.38 7.38 -8.33
N LEU A 88 4.55 8.63 -7.90
CA LEU A 88 5.20 8.98 -6.64
C LEU A 88 4.27 9.88 -5.83
N TYR A 89 3.96 9.47 -4.61
CA TYR A 89 3.08 10.15 -3.69
C TYR A 89 3.87 10.88 -2.60
N ASP A 90 3.31 11.98 -2.09
CA ASP A 90 3.95 12.84 -1.10
C ASP A 90 4.15 12.15 0.27
N PHE A 91 3.41 11.07 0.52
CA PHE A 91 3.50 10.27 1.74
C PHE A 91 4.49 9.11 1.66
N GLY A 92 5.22 8.94 0.55
CA GLY A 92 6.22 7.86 0.44
C GLY A 92 5.83 6.69 -0.45
N GLY A 93 4.56 6.63 -0.86
CA GLY A 93 4.10 5.58 -1.75
C GLY A 93 4.67 5.76 -3.16
N LEU A 94 5.19 4.68 -3.74
CA LEU A 94 5.71 4.63 -5.09
C LEU A 94 5.17 3.41 -5.82
N SER A 95 4.58 3.62 -6.98
CA SER A 95 4.10 2.54 -7.85
C SER A 95 4.80 2.57 -9.20
N ILE A 96 5.18 1.40 -9.72
CA ILE A 96 5.67 1.23 -11.08
C ILE A 96 4.72 0.29 -11.84
N ALA A 97 4.29 0.69 -13.04
CA ALA A 97 3.46 -0.11 -13.92
C ALA A 97 4.21 -0.53 -15.17
N TYR A 98 4.14 -1.81 -15.50
CA TYR A 98 4.66 -2.42 -16.72
C TYR A 98 3.50 -2.69 -17.66
N THR A 99 3.40 -1.92 -18.74
CA THR A 99 2.36 -2.11 -19.77
C THR A 99 2.92 -2.90 -20.94
N LEU A 100 2.30 -4.03 -21.25
CA LEU A 100 2.58 -4.86 -22.43
C LEU A 100 1.34 -4.95 -23.31
N ARG A 101 1.53 -4.71 -24.60
CA ARG A 101 0.49 -4.89 -25.63
C ARG A 101 0.42 -6.35 -26.03
N HIS A 102 -0.79 -6.88 -26.12
CA HIS A 102 -1.02 -8.25 -26.59
C HIS A 102 -2.31 -8.32 -27.40
N GLU A 103 -2.35 -9.26 -28.34
CA GLU A 103 -3.52 -9.54 -29.16
C GLU A 103 -3.63 -11.06 -29.32
N GLY A 104 -4.81 -11.59 -29.05
CA GLY A 104 -5.04 -13.02 -29.16
C GLY A 104 -6.33 -13.49 -28.53
N GLU A 105 -6.56 -14.79 -28.61
CA GLU A 105 -7.70 -15.45 -27.97
C GLU A 105 -7.59 -15.40 -26.44
N LEU A 106 -8.71 -15.49 -25.74
CA LEU A 106 -8.75 -15.46 -24.28
C LEU A 106 -7.86 -16.54 -23.62
N ALA A 107 -7.69 -17.70 -24.28
CA ALA A 107 -6.75 -18.73 -23.84
C ALA A 107 -5.29 -18.24 -23.79
N THR A 108 -4.88 -17.38 -24.74
CA THR A 108 -3.52 -16.80 -24.75
C THR A 108 -3.37 -15.73 -23.67
N TRP A 109 -4.44 -14.99 -23.36
CA TRP A 109 -4.48 -14.04 -22.25
C TRP A 109 -4.39 -14.75 -20.90
N ILE A 110 -5.07 -15.88 -20.73
CA ILE A 110 -4.96 -16.72 -19.52
C ILE A 110 -3.53 -17.26 -19.37
N ALA A 111 -2.91 -17.73 -20.46
CA ALA A 111 -1.51 -18.18 -20.41
C ALA A 111 -0.57 -17.03 -20.01
N LEU A 112 -0.81 -15.82 -20.53
CA LEU A 112 -0.06 -14.62 -20.17
C LEU A 112 -0.30 -14.21 -18.71
N SER A 113 -1.53 -14.30 -18.18
CA SER A 113 -1.80 -13.96 -16.78
C SER A 113 -1.03 -14.83 -15.81
N ILE A 114 -0.94 -16.13 -16.11
CA ILE A 114 -0.13 -17.08 -15.33
C ILE A 114 1.36 -16.75 -15.42
N GLU A 115 1.85 -16.42 -16.62
CA GLU A 115 3.26 -16.03 -16.82
C GLU A 115 3.60 -14.76 -16.02
N LEU A 116 2.75 -13.74 -16.09
CA LEU A 116 2.96 -12.45 -15.41
C LEU A 116 2.86 -12.57 -13.89
N GLN A 117 1.83 -13.25 -13.36
CA GLN A 117 1.66 -13.41 -11.90
C GLN A 117 2.80 -14.21 -11.26
N ALA A 118 3.40 -15.15 -12.00
CA ALA A 118 4.52 -15.95 -11.51
C ALA A 118 5.90 -15.33 -11.78
N SER A 119 5.98 -14.18 -12.47
CA SER A 119 7.26 -13.63 -12.94
C SER A 119 8.06 -12.98 -11.81
N ARG A 120 9.15 -13.65 -11.42
CA ARG A 120 10.16 -13.08 -10.51
C ARG A 120 11.02 -12.05 -11.22
N GLU A 121 11.21 -12.20 -12.53
CA GLU A 121 12.01 -11.29 -13.35
C GLU A 121 11.42 -9.87 -13.34
N LEU A 122 10.09 -9.74 -13.43
CA LEU A 122 9.42 -8.45 -13.31
C LEU A 122 9.57 -7.84 -11.91
N VAL A 123 9.45 -8.64 -10.86
CA VAL A 123 9.64 -8.19 -9.47
C VAL A 123 11.07 -7.69 -9.25
N ASP A 124 12.07 -8.45 -9.69
CA ASP A 124 13.48 -8.12 -9.53
C ASP A 124 13.85 -6.86 -10.35
N ASP A 125 13.35 -6.75 -11.57
CA ASP A 125 13.52 -5.56 -12.41
C ASP A 125 12.84 -4.32 -11.80
N ALA A 126 11.62 -4.46 -11.26
CA ALA A 126 10.92 -3.38 -10.56
C ALA A 126 11.73 -2.87 -9.35
N ARG A 127 12.23 -3.79 -8.52
CA ARG A 127 13.10 -3.44 -7.38
C ARG A 127 14.39 -2.76 -7.83
N LEU A 128 15.04 -3.26 -8.87
CA LEU A 128 16.26 -2.67 -9.41
C LEU A 128 16.03 -1.24 -9.89
N ARG A 129 14.96 -1.01 -10.66
CA ARG A 129 14.61 0.31 -11.21
C ARG A 129 14.25 1.29 -10.10
N ILE A 130 13.47 0.86 -9.12
CA ILE A 130 13.08 1.71 -8.00
C ILE A 130 14.27 2.01 -7.09
N ALA A 131 15.15 1.05 -6.84
CA ALA A 131 16.38 1.31 -6.09
C ALA A 131 17.28 2.34 -6.80
N ALA A 132 17.44 2.22 -8.13
CA ALA A 132 18.17 3.21 -8.93
C ALA A 132 17.48 4.58 -8.89
N LEU A 133 16.14 4.60 -8.93
CA LEU A 133 15.36 5.82 -8.85
C LEU A 133 15.53 6.49 -7.48
N LEU A 134 15.40 5.73 -6.39
CA LEU A 134 15.56 6.18 -5.02
C LEU A 134 16.94 6.82 -4.80
N GLN A 135 17.99 6.27 -5.41
CA GLN A 135 19.32 6.89 -5.37
C GLN A 135 19.32 8.29 -6.00
N SER A 136 18.66 8.45 -7.17
CA SER A 136 18.60 9.72 -7.88
C SER A 136 17.75 10.79 -7.18
N ILE A 137 16.65 10.39 -6.53
CA ILE A 137 15.72 11.31 -5.85
C ILE A 137 15.87 11.34 -4.33
N SER A 138 16.90 10.70 -3.77
CA SER A 138 17.13 10.55 -2.32
C SER A 138 17.03 11.86 -1.54
N SER A 139 17.54 12.96 -2.09
CA SER A 139 17.48 14.29 -1.45
C SER A 139 16.07 14.90 -1.36
N ALA A 140 15.09 14.33 -2.06
CA ALA A 140 13.69 14.72 -2.01
C ALA A 140 12.87 13.86 -1.02
N ILE A 141 13.45 12.80 -0.46
CA ILE A 141 12.75 11.84 0.39
C ILE A 141 13.28 11.95 1.82
N ALA A 142 12.38 12.11 2.79
CA ALA A 142 12.75 12.09 4.19
C ALA A 142 13.07 10.65 4.61
N LYS A 143 14.28 10.40 5.13
CA LYS A 143 14.76 9.06 5.54
C LYS A 143 14.49 7.99 4.46
N PRO A 144 15.13 8.09 3.27
CA PRO A 144 14.87 7.17 2.18
C PRO A 144 15.17 5.73 2.60
N ASP A 145 14.19 4.85 2.45
CA ASP A 145 14.31 3.43 2.75
C ASP A 145 13.36 2.64 1.84
N LEU A 146 13.88 1.66 1.10
CA LEU A 146 13.06 0.86 0.21
C LEU A 146 12.50 -0.33 0.98
N SER A 147 11.19 -0.34 1.19
CA SER A 147 10.53 -1.41 1.93
C SER A 147 10.71 -2.77 1.26
N ALA A 148 10.92 -3.80 2.09
CA ALA A 148 10.96 -5.18 1.63
C ALA A 148 9.60 -5.69 1.14
N THR A 149 8.49 -5.11 1.61
CA THR A 149 7.15 -5.46 1.10
C THR A 149 6.87 -4.70 -0.16
N LEU A 150 6.20 -5.40 -1.06
CA LEU A 150 5.56 -4.86 -2.24
C LEU A 150 4.19 -5.49 -2.36
N GLU A 151 3.29 -4.80 -3.06
CA GLU A 151 2.04 -5.39 -3.53
C GLU A 151 1.99 -5.30 -5.04
N ASP A 152 1.64 -6.41 -5.68
CA ASP A 152 1.45 -6.52 -7.11
C ASP A 152 -0.02 -6.62 -7.50
N TYR A 153 -0.37 -6.05 -8.65
CA TYR A 153 -1.74 -6.11 -9.16
C TYR A 153 -1.76 -6.07 -10.69
N LEU A 154 -2.59 -6.92 -11.31
CA LEU A 154 -2.67 -7.00 -12.77
C LEU A 154 -3.94 -6.30 -13.28
N ILE A 155 -3.82 -5.53 -14.36
CA ILE A 155 -4.98 -4.91 -15.01
C ILE A 155 -4.96 -5.30 -16.48
N TYR A 156 -6.00 -5.98 -16.95
CA TYR A 156 -6.21 -6.27 -18.35
C TYR A 156 -7.17 -5.25 -18.91
N ARG A 157 -6.73 -4.43 -19.87
CA ARG A 157 -7.58 -3.47 -20.58
C ARG A 157 -7.80 -3.94 -22.01
N PHE A 158 -9.05 -3.99 -22.41
CA PHE A 158 -9.50 -4.41 -23.73
C PHE A 158 -10.29 -3.30 -24.40
N ASP A 159 -10.19 -3.24 -25.72
CA ASP A 159 -11.13 -2.47 -26.51
C ASP A 159 -12.56 -3.01 -26.26
N PRO A 160 -13.58 -2.16 -26.10
CA PRO A 160 -14.95 -2.63 -25.90
C PRO A 160 -15.40 -3.55 -27.04
N PRO A 161 -16.01 -4.71 -26.74
CA PRO A 161 -16.44 -5.64 -27.77
C PRO A 161 -17.53 -5.00 -28.64
N SER A 162 -17.40 -5.15 -29.96
CA SER A 162 -18.36 -4.61 -30.94
C SER A 162 -19.67 -5.40 -31.06
N GLU A 163 -19.89 -6.40 -30.20
CA GLU A 163 -21.05 -7.29 -30.25
C GLU A 163 -22.35 -6.60 -29.82
N ARG A 164 -23.48 -7.07 -30.37
CA ARG A 164 -24.82 -6.58 -30.05
C ARG A 164 -25.20 -6.96 -28.61
N GLY A 165 -24.93 -6.07 -27.67
CA GLY A 165 -25.17 -6.33 -26.25
C GLY A 165 -24.22 -5.63 -25.29
N GLY A 166 -23.13 -5.05 -25.81
CA GLY A 166 -22.15 -4.34 -25.00
C GLY A 166 -21.23 -5.28 -24.21
N ALA A 167 -20.34 -4.68 -23.43
CA ALA A 167 -19.32 -5.41 -22.66
C ALA A 167 -19.92 -6.40 -21.65
N GLU A 168 -21.05 -6.07 -21.02
CA GLU A 168 -21.68 -6.93 -20.01
C GLU A 168 -22.11 -8.30 -20.57
N ARG A 169 -22.81 -8.32 -21.71
CA ARG A 169 -23.25 -9.59 -22.32
C ARG A 169 -22.09 -10.44 -22.79
N TRP A 170 -21.05 -9.80 -23.33
CA TRP A 170 -19.83 -10.48 -23.73
C TRP A 170 -19.17 -11.15 -22.50
N CYS A 171 -19.06 -10.41 -21.39
CA CYS A 171 -18.52 -10.96 -20.15
C CYS A 171 -19.32 -12.14 -19.60
N ASP A 172 -20.66 -12.11 -19.71
CA ASP A 172 -21.50 -13.23 -19.28
C ASP A 172 -21.28 -14.47 -20.15
N ALA A 173 -21.11 -14.30 -21.47
CA ALA A 173 -20.81 -15.39 -22.39
C ALA A 173 -19.41 -15.99 -22.15
N HIS A 174 -18.46 -15.21 -21.65
CA HIS A 174 -17.07 -15.59 -21.43
C HIS A 174 -16.69 -15.69 -19.94
N ALA A 175 -17.67 -15.81 -19.04
CA ALA A 175 -17.47 -15.68 -17.59
C ALA A 175 -16.43 -16.66 -17.02
N ALA A 176 -16.46 -17.92 -17.44
CA ALA A 176 -15.53 -18.95 -16.94
C ALA A 176 -14.06 -18.64 -17.28
N ASP A 177 -13.81 -18.17 -18.50
CA ASP A 177 -12.47 -17.84 -18.95
C ASP A 177 -11.99 -16.49 -18.39
N LEU A 178 -12.88 -15.51 -18.22
CA LEU A 178 -12.56 -14.27 -17.51
C LEU A 178 -12.20 -14.53 -16.03
N ALA A 179 -12.89 -15.46 -15.37
CA ALA A 179 -12.55 -15.85 -14.00
C ALA A 179 -11.14 -16.47 -13.95
N ARG A 180 -10.82 -17.35 -14.91
CA ARG A 180 -9.48 -17.94 -15.04
C ARG A 180 -8.41 -16.91 -15.36
N LEU A 181 -8.73 -15.89 -16.16
CA LEU A 181 -7.84 -14.76 -16.44
C LEU A 181 -7.54 -13.97 -15.15
N LEU A 182 -8.59 -13.56 -14.42
CA LEU A 182 -8.50 -12.80 -13.17
C LEU A 182 -7.75 -13.56 -12.07
N ARG A 183 -7.94 -14.88 -11.99
CA ARG A 183 -7.31 -15.76 -10.99
C ARG A 183 -5.99 -16.37 -11.45
N ALA A 184 -5.60 -16.13 -12.70
CA ALA A 184 -4.44 -16.75 -13.35
C ALA A 184 -4.41 -18.27 -13.14
N GLU A 185 -5.53 -18.93 -13.47
CA GLU A 185 -5.71 -20.37 -13.28
C GLU A 185 -5.84 -21.11 -14.62
N ARG A 186 -5.12 -22.24 -14.74
CA ARG A 186 -5.20 -23.10 -15.92
C ARG A 186 -6.42 -23.99 -15.89
N GLN A 187 -6.81 -24.47 -14.71
CA GLN A 187 -7.92 -25.41 -14.58
C GLN A 187 -9.27 -24.69 -14.67
N GLU A 188 -10.31 -25.47 -14.94
CA GLU A 188 -11.69 -24.95 -14.87
C GLU A 188 -12.05 -24.62 -13.42
N LEU A 189 -12.62 -23.44 -13.22
CA LEU A 189 -13.09 -22.99 -11.93
C LEU A 189 -14.52 -23.48 -11.68
N SER A 190 -14.86 -23.72 -10.41
CA SER A 190 -16.23 -24.04 -10.03
C SER A 190 -17.17 -22.85 -10.35
N GLN A 191 -18.47 -23.11 -10.51
CA GLN A 191 -19.44 -22.03 -10.73
C GLN A 191 -19.45 -21.00 -9.59
N GLN A 192 -19.16 -21.42 -8.36
CA GLN A 192 -19.04 -20.52 -7.21
C GLN A 192 -17.81 -19.62 -7.34
N GLU A 193 -16.66 -20.17 -7.74
CA GLU A 193 -15.44 -19.38 -7.97
C GLU A 193 -15.59 -18.42 -9.15
N VAL A 194 -16.27 -18.83 -10.22
CA VAL A 194 -16.59 -17.95 -11.35
C VAL A 194 -17.50 -16.80 -10.90
N ALA A 195 -18.54 -17.10 -10.13
CA ALA A 195 -19.45 -16.08 -9.61
C ALA A 195 -18.76 -15.13 -8.63
N ASP A 196 -17.86 -15.64 -7.77
CA ASP A 196 -17.06 -14.79 -6.89
C ASP A 196 -16.12 -13.89 -7.68
N ALA A 197 -15.29 -14.44 -8.57
CA ALA A 197 -14.30 -13.67 -9.32
C ALA A 197 -14.94 -12.53 -10.13
N LEU A 198 -16.12 -12.78 -10.72
CA LEU A 198 -16.85 -11.78 -11.49
C LEU A 198 -17.86 -10.98 -10.66
N GLY A 199 -17.93 -11.15 -9.34
CA GLY A 199 -18.97 -10.57 -8.49
C GLY A 199 -18.87 -9.05 -8.30
N SER A 200 -17.67 -8.48 -8.46
CA SER A 200 -17.41 -7.05 -8.28
C SER A 200 -17.31 -6.32 -9.62
N ARG A 201 -18.48 -6.06 -10.23
CA ARG A 201 -18.60 -5.36 -11.51
C ARG A 201 -19.08 -3.92 -11.35
N VAL A 202 -18.53 -3.02 -12.14
CA VAL A 202 -18.97 -1.62 -12.24
C VAL A 202 -19.04 -1.21 -13.70
N ALA A 203 -20.23 -0.85 -14.16
CA ALA A 203 -20.47 -0.19 -15.44
C ALA A 203 -21.14 1.18 -15.19
N PHE A 204 -20.79 2.16 -16.02
CA PHE A 204 -21.45 3.46 -16.13
C PHE A 204 -22.37 3.52 -17.36
N GLY A 205 -21.91 3.01 -18.50
CA GLY A 205 -22.62 2.91 -19.76
C GLY A 205 -22.61 1.48 -20.33
N THR A 206 -22.89 1.36 -21.63
CA THR A 206 -23.01 0.04 -22.31
C THR A 206 -21.70 -0.46 -22.90
N THR A 207 -20.67 0.39 -22.91
CA THR A 207 -19.36 0.11 -23.54
C THR A 207 -18.22 0.07 -22.53
N ASP A 208 -18.46 0.51 -21.31
CA ASP A 208 -17.50 0.50 -20.22
C ASP A 208 -17.89 -0.53 -19.15
N LEU A 209 -16.91 -1.31 -18.72
CA LEU A 209 -17.09 -2.31 -17.67
C LEU A 209 -15.77 -2.56 -16.97
N ALA A 210 -15.76 -2.38 -15.65
CA ALA A 210 -14.68 -2.81 -14.77
C ALA A 210 -15.13 -4.03 -13.97
N ILE A 211 -14.35 -5.10 -14.02
CA ILE A 211 -14.47 -6.27 -13.14
C ILE A 211 -13.23 -6.28 -12.26
N VAL A 212 -13.42 -6.12 -10.96
CA VAL A 212 -12.31 -5.98 -9.99
C VAL A 212 -12.26 -7.22 -9.12
N ASP A 213 -11.10 -7.83 -9.02
CA ASP A 213 -10.84 -8.98 -8.17
C ASP A 213 -9.63 -8.73 -7.26
N TRP A 214 -9.30 -9.70 -6.39
CA TRP A 214 -8.26 -9.56 -5.37
C TRP A 214 -6.84 -9.36 -5.93
N ASN A 215 -6.50 -10.01 -7.07
CA ASN A 215 -5.16 -9.91 -7.68
C ASN A 215 -5.15 -9.27 -9.07
N ALA A 216 -6.33 -9.10 -9.68
CA ALA A 216 -6.41 -8.54 -11.00
C ALA A 216 -7.74 -7.83 -11.27
N ALA A 217 -7.76 -6.99 -12.29
CA ALA A 217 -8.96 -6.40 -12.85
C ALA A 217 -9.02 -6.61 -14.36
N VAL A 218 -10.24 -6.66 -14.90
CA VAL A 218 -10.53 -6.62 -16.33
C VAL A 218 -11.33 -5.36 -16.62
N LEU A 219 -10.85 -4.56 -17.57
CA LEU A 219 -11.45 -3.32 -18.01
C LEU A 219 -11.80 -3.44 -19.49
N PHE A 220 -13.05 -3.14 -19.82
CA PHE A 220 -13.47 -2.79 -21.17
C PHE A 220 -13.73 -1.31 -21.15
N ASP A 221 -12.91 -0.51 -21.81
CA ASP A 221 -13.06 0.94 -21.88
C ASP A 221 -12.18 1.50 -23.02
N THR A 222 -12.65 2.55 -23.68
CA THR A 222 -11.84 3.34 -24.62
C THR A 222 -10.85 4.28 -23.93
N GLU A 223 -11.14 4.72 -22.70
CA GLU A 223 -10.30 5.63 -21.92
C GLU A 223 -10.05 5.11 -20.48
N PRO A 224 -9.39 3.94 -20.32
CA PRO A 224 -9.27 3.26 -19.02
C PRO A 224 -8.33 3.95 -18.01
N ASP A 225 -7.62 5.01 -18.41
CA ASP A 225 -6.51 5.58 -17.63
C ASP A 225 -6.93 6.10 -16.24
N GLU A 226 -8.14 6.63 -16.11
CA GLU A 226 -8.66 7.07 -14.80
C GLU A 226 -8.99 5.89 -13.89
N VAL A 227 -9.53 4.81 -14.46
CA VAL A 227 -9.80 3.57 -13.72
C VAL A 227 -8.51 2.87 -13.30
N VAL A 228 -7.50 2.85 -14.19
CA VAL A 228 -6.17 2.33 -13.87
C VAL A 228 -5.56 3.09 -12.71
N ALA A 229 -5.67 4.42 -12.68
CA ALA A 229 -5.18 5.23 -11.56
C ALA A 229 -5.91 4.92 -10.24
N VAL A 230 -7.23 4.69 -10.28
CA VAL A 230 -7.99 4.27 -9.10
C VAL A 230 -7.51 2.93 -8.56
N LEU A 231 -7.30 1.96 -9.45
CA LEU A 231 -6.85 0.61 -9.07
C LEU A 231 -5.40 0.60 -8.60
N GLU A 232 -4.53 1.37 -9.25
CA GLU A 232 -3.15 1.62 -8.80
C GLU A 232 -3.12 2.17 -7.39
N PHE A 233 -3.91 3.21 -7.13
CA PHE A 233 -3.97 3.82 -5.82
C PHE A 233 -4.52 2.86 -4.75
N ALA A 234 -5.53 2.05 -5.08
CA ALA A 234 -6.05 1.04 -4.16
C ALA A 234 -5.01 -0.04 -3.82
N ASN A 235 -4.21 -0.47 -4.80
CA ASN A 235 -3.08 -1.38 -4.60
C ASN A 235 -1.98 -0.75 -3.74
N LEU A 236 -1.65 0.52 -4.00
CA LEU A 236 -0.70 1.26 -3.19
C LEU A 236 -1.16 1.38 -1.74
N GLN A 237 -2.43 1.69 -1.50
CA GLN A 237 -2.98 1.73 -0.14
C GLN A 237 -2.86 0.38 0.57
N LEU A 238 -3.06 -0.73 -0.14
CA LEU A 238 -2.83 -2.06 0.46
C LEU A 238 -1.36 -2.21 0.89
N CYS A 239 -0.41 -1.78 0.04
CA CYS A 239 1.02 -1.81 0.35
C CYS A 239 1.34 -0.99 1.62
N GLU A 240 0.84 0.24 1.70
CA GLU A 240 1.02 1.13 2.84
C GLU A 240 0.43 0.56 4.13
N LEU A 241 -0.80 0.03 4.07
CA LEU A 241 -1.45 -0.59 5.24
C LEU A 241 -0.67 -1.80 5.72
N ARG A 242 -0.14 -2.63 4.80
CA ARG A 242 0.68 -3.80 5.17
C ARG A 242 2.06 -3.42 5.67
N PHE A 243 2.61 -2.30 5.21
CA PHE A 243 3.82 -1.72 5.79
C PHE A 243 3.59 -1.22 7.21
N LEU A 244 2.52 -0.44 7.43
CA LEU A 244 2.10 0.03 8.74
C LEU A 244 1.84 -1.13 9.72
N ASP A 245 1.16 -2.18 9.27
CA ASP A 245 0.84 -3.35 10.09
C ASP A 245 2.11 -4.02 10.63
N ARG A 246 3.14 -4.20 9.77
CA ARG A 246 4.44 -4.76 10.17
C ARG A 246 5.22 -3.83 11.09
N GLN A 247 5.20 -2.52 10.84
CA GLN A 247 5.85 -1.56 11.73
C GLN A 247 5.23 -1.58 13.13
N LEU A 248 3.90 -1.70 13.21
CA LEU A 248 3.19 -1.78 14.48
C LEU A 248 3.43 -3.11 15.20
N ASP A 249 3.54 -4.22 14.47
CA ASP A 249 3.93 -5.51 15.05
C ASP A 249 5.32 -5.43 15.68
N GLN A 250 6.30 -4.88 14.96
CA GLN A 250 7.64 -4.68 15.51
C GLN A 250 7.63 -3.76 16.73
N ALA A 251 6.86 -2.67 16.69
CA ALA A 251 6.75 -1.74 17.82
C ALA A 251 6.09 -2.39 19.06
N LEU A 252 5.12 -3.28 18.86
CA LEU A 252 4.49 -4.05 19.93
C LEU A 252 5.45 -5.08 20.53
N ASP A 253 6.20 -5.81 19.70
CA ASP A 253 7.22 -6.76 20.13
C ASP A 253 8.33 -6.06 20.93
N ASP A 254 8.86 -4.93 20.43
CA ASP A 254 9.86 -4.12 21.11
C ASP A 254 9.35 -3.61 22.48
N ALA A 255 8.09 -3.19 22.55
CA ALA A 255 7.46 -2.75 23.79
C ALA A 255 7.33 -3.90 24.80
N TYR A 256 6.99 -5.10 24.33
CA TYR A 256 6.87 -6.29 25.16
C TYR A 256 8.23 -6.75 25.70
N ASP A 257 9.24 -6.86 24.84
CA ASP A 257 10.59 -7.25 25.23
C ASP A 257 11.18 -6.27 26.27
N SER A 258 10.97 -4.97 26.07
CA SER A 258 11.38 -3.93 27.02
C SER A 258 10.76 -4.12 28.42
N LEU A 259 9.53 -4.65 28.50
CA LEU A 259 8.88 -4.99 29.76
C LEU A 259 9.47 -6.26 30.39
N VAL A 260 9.70 -7.32 29.60
CA VAL A 260 10.14 -8.64 30.08
C VAL A 260 11.61 -8.64 30.51
N ASP A 261 12.50 -8.11 29.68
CA ASP A 261 13.95 -8.12 29.91
C ASP A 261 14.34 -7.41 31.21
N ARG A 262 13.50 -6.49 31.67
CA ARG A 262 13.74 -5.70 32.88
C ARG A 262 13.19 -6.36 34.15
N VAL A 263 12.18 -7.23 34.05
CA VAL A 263 11.77 -8.12 35.14
C VAL A 263 12.92 -9.08 35.47
N TRP A 264 13.70 -9.48 34.47
CA TRP A 264 14.81 -10.44 34.63
C TRP A 264 16.15 -9.80 35.00
N ARG A 265 16.46 -8.57 34.53
CA ARG A 265 17.79 -7.96 34.75
C ARG A 265 17.95 -7.15 36.04
N GLY A 266 16.91 -6.82 36.80
CA GLY A 266 17.02 -6.16 38.12
C GLY A 266 17.78 -4.82 38.15
N VAL A 267 18.13 -4.23 36.99
CA VAL A 267 18.94 -3.01 36.90
C VAL A 267 18.04 -1.79 37.05
N HIS A 268 18.07 -1.20 38.25
CA HIS A 268 17.35 0.00 38.66
C HIS A 268 18.12 1.28 38.34
N LEU A 269 18.35 1.61 37.06
CA LEU A 269 18.91 2.93 36.69
C LEU A 269 17.81 3.96 36.37
N PRO A 270 17.78 5.13 37.04
CA PRO A 270 16.85 6.22 36.72
C PRO A 270 17.15 6.83 35.35
N GLY A 271 16.12 7.10 34.54
CA GLY A 271 16.23 7.75 33.23
C GLY A 271 16.53 6.83 32.03
N ALA A 272 16.81 5.54 32.23
CA ALA A 272 16.87 4.56 31.14
C ALA A 272 15.46 4.24 30.56
N PHE A 273 14.42 4.54 31.33
CA PHE A 273 13.02 4.35 30.96
C PHE A 273 12.56 5.38 29.92
N ASP A 274 12.83 6.67 30.14
CA ASP A 274 12.38 7.77 29.26
C ASP A 274 12.92 7.63 27.81
N ARG A 275 14.13 7.06 27.64
CA ARG A 275 14.75 6.91 26.31
C ARG A 275 14.15 5.79 25.46
N GLU A 276 13.70 4.69 26.06
CA GLU A 276 13.03 3.58 25.36
C GLU A 276 11.57 3.94 25.04
N LEU A 277 10.84 4.58 25.98
CA LEU A 277 9.50 5.12 25.72
C LEU A 277 9.51 6.11 24.55
N SER A 278 10.53 6.97 24.49
CA SER A 278 10.65 7.96 23.42
C SER A 278 10.82 7.32 22.03
N ARG A 279 11.32 6.09 21.93
CA ARG A 279 11.46 5.38 20.65
C ARG A 279 10.13 4.76 20.22
N VAL A 280 9.45 4.03 21.11
CA VAL A 280 8.16 3.40 20.82
C VAL A 280 7.08 4.45 20.53
N SER A 281 7.03 5.55 21.30
CA SER A 281 6.10 6.66 21.07
C SER A 281 6.33 7.34 19.71
N ARG A 282 7.58 7.43 19.24
CA ARG A 282 7.89 7.97 17.92
C ARG A 282 7.33 7.08 16.80
N HIS A 283 7.47 5.77 16.90
CA HIS A 283 6.92 4.83 15.92
C HIS A 283 5.39 4.89 15.85
N GLN A 284 4.71 5.06 16.99
CA GLN A 284 3.25 5.21 17.04
C GLN A 284 2.78 6.51 16.34
N VAL A 285 3.44 7.64 16.63
CA VAL A 285 3.10 8.93 16.01
C VAL A 285 3.38 8.89 14.50
N ASP A 286 4.53 8.35 14.10
CA ASP A 286 4.90 8.21 12.68
C ASP A 286 3.86 7.34 11.93
N ALA A 287 3.42 6.22 12.52
CA ALA A 287 2.39 5.35 11.96
C ALA A 287 1.01 6.03 11.84
N ALA A 288 0.60 6.78 12.87
CA ALA A 288 -0.66 7.53 12.84
C ALA A 288 -0.66 8.64 11.77
N VAL A 289 0.46 9.36 11.63
CA VAL A 289 0.63 10.39 10.59
C VAL A 289 0.59 9.78 9.19
N LEU A 290 1.27 8.65 8.97
CA LEU A 290 1.25 7.96 7.67
C LEU A 290 -0.18 7.48 7.34
N TYR A 291 -0.89 6.88 8.30
CA TYR A 291 -2.30 6.50 8.13
C TYR A 291 -3.19 7.69 7.74
N GLU A 292 -3.02 8.85 8.39
CA GLU A 292 -3.77 10.07 8.05
C GLU A 292 -3.46 10.55 6.62
N ARG A 293 -2.20 10.48 6.19
CA ARG A 293 -1.79 10.89 4.84
C ARG A 293 -2.35 9.96 3.77
N VAL A 294 -2.25 8.65 3.97
CA VAL A 294 -2.78 7.63 3.06
C VAL A 294 -4.30 7.76 2.89
N THR A 295 -5.02 8.06 3.98
CA THR A 295 -6.48 8.25 3.94
C THR A 295 -6.89 9.59 3.33
N ASN A 296 -6.10 10.66 3.49
CA ASN A 296 -6.38 11.97 2.90
C ASN A 296 -6.11 12.05 1.38
N ALA A 297 -5.19 11.23 0.85
CA ALA A 297 -4.91 11.14 -0.58
C ALA A 297 -6.14 10.71 -1.43
N LEU A 298 -7.15 10.12 -0.79
CA LEU A 298 -8.41 9.65 -1.39
C LEU A 298 -9.27 10.74 -2.04
N LYS A 299 -9.13 12.02 -1.63
CA LYS A 299 -10.03 13.11 -2.06
C LYS A 299 -9.89 13.47 -3.55
N LEU A 300 -9.10 12.72 -4.33
CA LEU A 300 -8.83 12.98 -5.74
C LEU A 300 -9.99 12.63 -6.69
N TYR A 301 -10.89 11.71 -6.33
CA TYR A 301 -11.88 11.16 -7.26
C TYR A 301 -13.26 11.81 -7.07
N ASN A 302 -13.51 12.93 -7.76
CA ASN A 302 -14.81 13.64 -7.73
C ASN A 302 -15.82 13.11 -8.76
N ASP A 303 -15.59 11.92 -9.32
CA ASP A 303 -16.51 11.24 -10.25
C ASP A 303 -17.23 10.09 -9.53
N GLN A 304 -18.55 10.03 -9.67
CA GLN A 304 -19.39 8.97 -9.11
C GLN A 304 -19.00 7.57 -9.62
N TYR A 305 -18.59 7.43 -10.88
CA TYR A 305 -18.13 6.16 -11.45
C TYR A 305 -16.83 5.70 -10.81
N LEU A 306 -15.80 6.56 -10.77
CA LEU A 306 -14.52 6.26 -10.16
C LEU A 306 -14.66 5.92 -8.66
N ALA A 307 -15.55 6.63 -7.95
CA ALA A 307 -15.86 6.31 -6.55
C ALA A 307 -16.50 4.93 -6.36
N ARG A 308 -17.30 4.46 -7.34
CA ARG A 308 -17.87 3.09 -7.32
C ARG A 308 -16.79 2.04 -7.60
N VAL A 309 -15.91 2.29 -8.57
CA VAL A 309 -14.77 1.40 -8.86
C VAL A 309 -13.87 1.29 -7.64
N TYR A 310 -13.48 2.42 -7.06
CA TYR A 310 -12.66 2.46 -5.85
C TYR A 310 -13.31 1.65 -4.73
N ARG A 311 -14.62 1.82 -4.47
CA ARG A 311 -15.34 1.06 -3.44
C ARG A 311 -15.28 -0.45 -3.67
N GLN A 312 -15.42 -0.92 -4.92
CA GLN A 312 -15.30 -2.34 -5.24
C GLN A 312 -13.87 -2.85 -5.03
N ALA A 313 -12.87 -2.08 -5.46
CA ALA A 313 -11.47 -2.40 -5.23
C ALA A 313 -11.14 -2.48 -3.74
N SER A 314 -11.53 -1.47 -2.94
CA SER A 314 -11.29 -1.47 -1.50
C SER A 314 -11.95 -2.65 -0.79
N ALA A 315 -13.14 -3.07 -1.23
CA ALA A 315 -13.82 -4.23 -0.69
C ALA A 315 -13.08 -5.52 -1.04
N ARG A 316 -12.66 -5.69 -2.30
CA ARG A 316 -11.90 -6.87 -2.76
C ARG A 316 -10.53 -6.99 -2.10
N LEU A 317 -9.83 -5.87 -1.94
CA LEU A 317 -8.53 -5.78 -1.26
C LEU A 317 -8.66 -5.73 0.27
N ARG A 318 -9.88 -5.74 0.81
CA ARG A 318 -10.19 -5.71 2.25
C ARG A 318 -9.52 -4.55 3.00
N LEU A 319 -9.40 -3.38 2.36
CA LEU A 319 -8.68 -2.22 2.93
C LEU A 319 -9.28 -1.76 4.26
N SER A 320 -10.60 -1.87 4.43
CA SER A 320 -11.29 -1.54 5.68
C SER A 320 -10.90 -2.45 6.83
N GLU A 321 -10.66 -3.74 6.56
CA GLU A 321 -10.28 -4.71 7.58
C GLU A 321 -8.84 -4.50 8.03
N TRP A 322 -7.94 -4.24 7.07
CA TRP A 322 -6.57 -3.82 7.35
C TRP A 322 -6.54 -2.53 8.21
N SER A 323 -7.32 -1.52 7.82
CA SER A 323 -7.43 -0.26 8.57
C SER A 323 -7.93 -0.48 10.01
N ALA A 324 -8.96 -1.32 10.19
CA ALA A 324 -9.49 -1.65 11.50
C ALA A 324 -8.50 -2.43 12.37
N ASN A 325 -7.67 -3.29 11.77
CA ASN A 325 -6.60 -3.99 12.48
C ASN A 325 -5.50 -3.02 12.96
N ILE A 326 -5.06 -2.12 12.07
CA ILE A 326 -4.06 -1.09 12.37
C ILE A 326 -4.52 -0.18 13.50
N LEU A 327 -5.77 0.31 13.46
CA LEU A 327 -6.33 1.15 14.52
C LEU A 327 -6.34 0.43 15.88
N ARG A 328 -6.68 -0.86 15.89
CA ARG A 328 -6.65 -1.68 17.12
C ARG A 328 -5.23 -1.88 17.66
N LYS A 329 -4.25 -2.08 16.76
CA LYS A 329 -2.82 -2.17 17.14
C LYS A 329 -2.33 -0.84 17.71
N LEU A 330 -2.68 0.29 17.10
CA LEU A 330 -2.37 1.64 17.61
C LEU A 330 -2.98 1.88 19.00
N GLU A 331 -4.24 1.51 19.22
CA GLU A 331 -4.91 1.62 20.53
C GLU A 331 -4.25 0.71 21.58
N THR A 332 -3.87 -0.51 21.19
CA THR A 332 -3.16 -1.43 22.08
C THR A 332 -1.80 -0.86 22.49
N LEU A 333 -1.05 -0.30 21.54
CA LEU A 333 0.24 0.34 21.78
C LEU A 333 0.09 1.56 22.70
N ASP A 334 -0.96 2.37 22.51
CA ASP A 334 -1.29 3.50 23.39
C ASP A 334 -1.58 3.04 24.83
N GLY A 335 -2.38 1.98 24.98
CA GLY A 335 -2.71 1.42 26.29
C GLY A 335 -1.50 0.82 27.01
N VAL A 336 -0.55 0.23 26.27
CA VAL A 336 0.74 -0.22 26.83
C VAL A 336 1.55 0.98 27.29
N TYR A 337 1.64 2.05 26.48
CA TYR A 337 2.34 3.27 26.82
C TYR A 337 1.79 3.96 28.06
N GLN A 338 0.47 4.14 28.16
CA GLN A 338 -0.18 4.76 29.32
C GLN A 338 0.13 3.99 30.61
N LYS A 339 -0.01 2.66 30.60
CA LYS A 339 0.31 1.81 31.78
C LYS A 339 1.77 1.90 32.20
N ILE A 340 2.66 2.04 31.22
CA ILE A 340 4.10 2.21 31.44
C ILE A 340 4.37 3.58 32.07
N GLN A 341 3.76 4.65 31.54
CA GLN A 341 3.89 6.00 32.08
C GLN A 341 3.35 6.08 33.52
N ASP A 342 2.17 5.51 33.80
CA ASP A 342 1.57 5.47 35.14
C ASP A 342 2.50 4.81 36.16
N ARG A 343 3.20 3.72 35.77
CA ARG A 343 4.19 3.06 36.64
C ARG A 343 5.42 3.93 36.90
N ALA A 344 5.87 4.71 35.93
CA ALA A 344 6.99 5.64 36.14
C ALA A 344 6.61 6.79 37.08
N GLU A 345 5.40 7.33 36.95
CA GLU A 345 4.88 8.36 37.84
C GLU A 345 4.71 7.82 39.27
N SER A 346 4.13 6.63 39.43
CA SER A 346 4.03 5.95 40.73
C SER A 346 5.40 5.72 41.36
N ARG A 347 6.40 5.26 40.59
CA ARG A 347 7.77 5.08 41.10
C ARG A 347 8.46 6.39 41.47
N ARG A 348 8.23 7.47 40.72
CA ARG A 348 8.76 8.81 41.08
C ARG A 348 8.15 9.28 42.40
N MET A 349 6.86 9.04 42.62
CA MET A 349 6.20 9.32 43.90
C MET A 349 6.76 8.45 45.04
N GLU A 350 6.91 7.14 44.84
CA GLU A 350 7.53 6.24 45.82
C GLU A 350 8.98 6.64 46.14
N ALA A 351 9.76 7.02 45.12
CA ALA A 351 11.14 7.48 45.31
C ALA A 351 11.19 8.81 46.07
N LEU A 352 10.28 9.75 45.79
CA LEU A 352 10.14 10.98 46.57
C LEU A 352 9.76 10.67 48.02
N GLU A 353 8.87 9.70 48.25
CA GLU A 353 8.50 9.24 49.59
C GLU A 353 9.70 8.66 50.32
N TRP A 354 10.47 7.76 49.69
CA TRP A 354 11.69 7.20 50.26
C TRP A 354 12.76 8.27 50.53
N ILE A 355 12.94 9.22 49.63
CA ILE A 355 13.87 10.35 49.85
C ILE A 355 13.43 11.14 51.09
N ILE A 356 12.15 11.44 51.25
CA ILE A 356 11.61 12.13 52.43
C ILE A 356 11.84 11.30 53.70
N ILE A 357 11.52 10.01 53.68
CA ILE A 357 11.73 9.09 54.82
C ILE A 357 13.20 9.05 55.23
N VAL A 358 14.12 8.93 54.26
CA VAL A 358 15.56 8.92 54.51
C VAL A 358 16.03 10.28 55.05
N LEU A 359 15.54 11.40 54.50
CA LEU A 359 15.89 12.75 54.96
C LEU A 359 15.46 12.96 56.43
N ILE A 360 14.26 12.49 56.79
CA ILE A 360 13.74 12.51 58.17
C ILE A 360 14.59 11.63 59.08
N ALA A 361 14.89 10.39 58.68
CA ALA A 361 15.70 9.47 59.46
C ALA A 361 17.11 10.02 59.72
N ILE A 362 17.75 10.61 58.70
CA ILE A 362 19.06 11.27 58.83
C ILE A 362 18.97 12.46 59.78
N SER A 363 17.96 13.33 59.63
CA SER A 363 17.75 14.48 60.53
C SER A 363 17.53 14.06 61.98
N MET A 364 16.94 12.89 62.23
CA MET A 364 16.69 12.38 63.57
C MET A 364 17.94 11.74 64.20
N ILE A 365 18.83 11.16 63.38
CA ILE A 365 20.07 10.51 63.85
C ILE A 365 21.21 11.54 64.04
N LEU A 366 21.27 12.58 63.20
CA LEU A 366 22.34 13.59 63.22
C LEU A 366 22.61 14.20 64.62
N PRO A 367 21.60 14.52 65.45
CA PRO A 367 21.80 15.05 66.80
C PRO A 367 22.49 14.08 67.78
N PHE A 368 22.49 12.77 67.48
CA PHE A 368 23.05 11.73 68.33
C PHE A 368 24.45 11.27 67.91
N VAL A 369 24.97 11.77 66.78
CA VAL A 369 26.34 11.49 66.34
C VAL A 369 27.30 12.40 67.11
N PRO A 370 28.20 11.86 67.96
CA PRO A 370 29.12 12.68 68.75
C PRO A 370 30.14 13.34 67.82
N GLY A 371 30.02 14.66 67.64
CA GLY A 371 30.94 15.46 66.81
C GLY A 371 30.31 16.59 65.99
N TYR A 372 28.97 16.65 65.86
CA TYR A 372 28.28 17.72 65.11
C TYR A 372 27.59 18.79 66.00
N GLY A 373 27.79 18.72 67.32
CA GLY A 373 27.33 19.75 68.26
C GLY A 373 28.53 20.54 68.79
N GLY A 374 28.89 21.64 68.14
CA GLY A 374 29.90 22.56 68.67
C GLY A 374 30.28 23.68 67.70
N GLY A 375 29.60 24.82 67.81
CA GLY A 375 30.02 26.04 67.12
C GLY A 375 28.91 27.08 66.93
N HIS A 376 28.26 27.51 68.02
CA HIS A 376 27.73 28.87 68.12
C HIS A 376 28.55 29.62 69.15
#